data_AF-A0A537ZIG3-F1
#
_entry.id   AF-A0A537ZIG3-F1
#
_cell.length_a   1.000
_cell.length_b   1.000
_cell.length_c   1.000
_cell.angle_alpha   90.00
_cell.angle_beta   90.00
_cell.angle_gamma   90.00
#
_symmetry.space_group_name_H-M   'P 1'
#
loop_
_entity.id
_entity.type
_entity.pdbx_description
1 polymer ?
#
loop_
_entity_poly.entity_id
_entity_poly.type
_entity_poly.pdbx_seq_one_letter_code
_entity_poly.pdbx_strand_id
1 'polypeptide(L)'
;MSVPAPETRPPTPIGAAPSARLRRFGPTAIKTRANAVTLTRLLFTIPVLMLVIDRDHGTNWAIFTGWLVLWITDGIDGWIARRDGTTRSGAFLDPLADKILVLGGLVTLAARGDLDWEPVTIIVVRELGVSLYRSFEGRRGVSLPARRLGKWKANAQFLAVALVLLPPTADTTWLRRAALWTAVALTVVSAVDLYWAHRRDGRRQVSHAL
;
A
#
# COMPACT_ATOMS: atom_id res chain seq x y z
N MET A 1 -56.27 -25.22 -50.10
CA MET A 1 -55.54 -24.09 -49.48
C MET A 1 -54.72 -24.66 -48.34
N SER A 2 -53.44 -24.98 -48.56
CA SER A 2 -52.54 -25.52 -47.55
C SER A 2 -51.84 -24.37 -46.81
N VAL A 3 -52.06 -24.28 -45.51
CA VAL A 3 -51.39 -23.30 -44.63
C VAL A 3 -49.91 -23.69 -44.51
N PRO A 4 -48.95 -22.79 -44.80
CA PRO A 4 -47.54 -23.10 -44.66
C PRO A 4 -47.15 -23.19 -43.17
N ALA A 5 -46.28 -24.14 -42.83
CA ALA A 5 -45.81 -24.34 -41.47
C ALA A 5 -44.99 -23.13 -40.98
N PRO A 6 -45.08 -22.77 -39.69
CA PRO A 6 -44.38 -21.62 -39.14
C PRO A 6 -42.85 -21.87 -39.14
N GLU A 7 -42.13 -20.93 -39.73
CA GLU A 7 -40.67 -20.91 -39.80
C GLU A 7 -40.08 -20.73 -38.39
N THR A 8 -39.45 -21.79 -37.86
CA THR A 8 -38.77 -21.74 -36.57
C THR A 8 -37.50 -20.92 -36.69
N ARG A 9 -37.55 -19.65 -36.28
CA ARG A 9 -36.34 -18.82 -36.16
C ARG A 9 -35.36 -19.49 -35.19
N PRO A 10 -34.06 -19.57 -35.52
CA PRO A 10 -33.07 -20.05 -34.58
C PRO A 10 -33.07 -19.17 -33.33
N PRO A 11 -32.84 -19.74 -32.13
CA PRO A 11 -32.81 -18.97 -30.89
C PRO A 11 -31.75 -17.87 -31.01
N THR A 12 -32.17 -16.63 -30.77
CA THR A 12 -31.24 -15.50 -30.60
C THR A 12 -30.27 -15.86 -29.47
N PRO A 13 -28.95 -15.81 -29.66
CA PRO A 13 -28.01 -16.12 -28.59
C PRO A 13 -28.23 -15.15 -27.43
N ILE A 14 -28.87 -15.63 -26.37
CA ILE A 14 -29.07 -14.90 -25.12
C ILE A 14 -27.71 -14.84 -24.42
N GLY A 15 -27.13 -13.65 -24.39
CA GLY A 15 -26.00 -13.34 -23.53
C GLY A 15 -24.64 -13.76 -24.08
N ALA A 16 -24.09 -12.96 -24.99
CA ALA A 16 -22.64 -12.76 -24.95
C ALA A 16 -22.32 -12.21 -23.55
N ALA A 17 -21.72 -13.03 -22.69
CA ALA A 17 -21.25 -12.59 -21.38
C ALA A 17 -20.46 -11.28 -21.57
N PRO A 18 -20.70 -10.23 -20.75
CA PRO A 18 -19.97 -8.99 -20.86
C PRO A 18 -18.49 -9.34 -20.86
N SER A 19 -17.79 -8.94 -21.93
CA SER A 19 -16.41 -9.33 -22.23
C SER A 19 -15.58 -9.26 -20.96
N ALA A 20 -15.37 -10.43 -20.34
CA ALA A 20 -14.53 -10.58 -19.18
C ALA A 20 -13.13 -10.22 -19.69
N ARG A 21 -12.75 -8.95 -19.49
CA ARG A 21 -11.49 -8.37 -19.92
C ARG A 21 -10.41 -9.39 -19.55
N LEU A 22 -9.85 -10.07 -20.56
CA LEU A 22 -9.01 -11.25 -20.36
C LEU A 22 -7.87 -10.84 -19.41
N ARG A 23 -7.94 -11.27 -18.15
CA ARG A 23 -6.88 -11.02 -17.17
C ARG A 23 -5.65 -11.72 -17.70
N ARG A 24 -4.59 -10.94 -17.93
CA ARG A 24 -3.37 -11.43 -18.59
C ARG A 24 -2.62 -12.45 -17.72
N PHE A 25 -2.78 -12.35 -16.39
CA PHE A 25 -2.20 -13.28 -15.43
C PHE A 25 -3.25 -13.83 -14.46
N GLY A 26 -3.12 -15.12 -14.12
CA GLY A 26 -3.92 -15.78 -13.10
C GLY A 26 -3.40 -15.55 -11.67
N PRO A 27 -4.19 -15.92 -10.63
CA PRO A 27 -3.84 -15.64 -9.22
C PRO A 27 -2.54 -16.29 -8.72
N THR A 28 -2.10 -17.38 -9.37
CA THR A 28 -0.89 -18.15 -9.03
C THR A 28 0.35 -17.70 -9.80
N ALA A 29 0.21 -16.75 -10.73
CA ALA A 29 1.34 -16.28 -11.53
C ALA A 29 2.38 -15.56 -10.66
N ILE A 30 3.65 -15.98 -10.76
CA ILE A 30 4.76 -15.38 -10.01
C ILE A 30 5.48 -14.33 -10.85
N LYS A 31 5.76 -14.65 -12.13
CA LYS A 31 6.48 -13.77 -13.06
C LYS A 31 5.53 -12.83 -13.78
N THR A 32 5.06 -11.80 -13.06
CA THR A 32 4.23 -10.73 -13.63
C THR A 32 5.00 -9.42 -13.68
N ARG A 33 4.55 -8.48 -14.52
CA ARG A 33 5.15 -7.14 -14.62
C ARG A 33 5.03 -6.36 -13.32
N ALA A 34 3.88 -6.45 -12.66
CA ALA A 34 3.66 -5.81 -11.35
C ALA A 34 4.67 -6.34 -10.32
N ASN A 35 4.78 -7.66 -10.16
CA ASN A 35 5.72 -8.26 -9.20
C ASN A 35 7.18 -7.92 -9.51
N ALA A 36 7.56 -7.81 -10.79
CA ALA A 36 8.90 -7.39 -11.19
C ALA A 36 9.19 -5.97 -10.71
N VAL A 37 8.25 -5.03 -10.91
CA VAL A 37 8.38 -3.65 -10.43
C VAL A 37 8.51 -3.61 -8.90
N THR A 38 7.68 -4.35 -8.17
CA THR A 38 7.75 -4.44 -6.70
C THR A 38 9.09 -5.00 -6.21
N LEU A 39 9.60 -6.05 -6.85
CA LEU A 39 10.90 -6.64 -6.50
C LEU A 39 12.06 -5.71 -6.83
N THR A 40 12.02 -5.04 -7.98
CA THR A 40 13.00 -4.01 -8.35
C THR A 40 12.98 -2.88 -7.33
N ARG A 41 11.80 -2.38 -6.93
CA ARG A 41 11.66 -1.36 -5.89
C ARG A 41 12.28 -1.82 -4.56
N LEU A 42 12.03 -3.05 -4.14
CA LEU A 42 12.64 -3.60 -2.93
C LEU A 42 14.18 -3.65 -3.03
N LEU A 43 14.70 -4.07 -4.19
CA LEU A 43 16.15 -4.09 -4.45
C LEU A 43 16.76 -2.69 -4.37
N PHE A 44 16.13 -1.68 -4.97
CA PHE A 44 16.61 -0.28 -4.94
C PHE A 44 16.33 0.46 -3.63
N THR A 45 15.43 -0.05 -2.78
CA THR A 45 15.19 0.50 -1.45
C THR A 45 16.47 0.45 -0.60
N ILE A 46 17.20 -0.67 -0.61
CA ILE A 46 18.42 -0.84 0.18
C ILE A 46 19.51 0.20 -0.16
N PRO A 47 19.96 0.38 -1.42
CA PRO A 47 20.98 1.36 -1.73
C PRO A 47 20.51 2.79 -1.45
N VAL A 48 19.22 3.12 -1.67
CA VAL A 48 18.70 4.44 -1.30
C VAL A 48 18.80 4.66 0.20
N LEU A 49 18.42 3.68 1.04
CA LEU A 49 18.55 3.81 2.49
C LEU A 49 20.02 3.88 2.96
N MET A 50 20.94 3.21 2.26
CA MET A 50 22.39 3.34 2.51
C MET A 50 22.89 4.75 2.18
N LEU A 51 22.41 5.36 1.10
CA LEU A 51 22.74 6.76 0.81
C LEU A 51 22.12 7.72 1.83
N VAL A 52 20.93 7.40 2.35
CA VAL A 52 20.29 8.21 3.41
C VAL A 52 21.08 8.15 4.71
N ILE A 53 21.57 6.97 5.14
CA ILE A 53 22.25 6.83 6.43
C ILE A 53 23.63 7.49 6.45
N ASP A 54 24.27 7.58 5.28
CA ASP A 54 25.57 8.21 5.14
C ASP A 54 25.50 9.69 5.53
N ARG A 55 26.30 10.06 6.55
CA ARG A 55 26.32 11.41 7.13
C ARG A 55 27.07 12.40 6.25
N ASP A 56 28.02 11.92 5.44
CA ASP A 56 28.89 12.79 4.64
C ASP A 56 28.11 13.47 3.51
N HIS A 57 26.99 12.89 3.11
CA HIS A 57 26.16 13.34 2.00
C HIS A 57 25.04 14.31 2.40
N GLY A 58 24.79 14.47 3.71
CA GLY A 58 23.74 15.34 4.25
C GLY A 58 22.37 15.15 3.56
N THR A 59 21.67 16.26 3.31
CA THR A 59 20.43 16.26 2.52
C THR A 59 20.76 16.71 1.10
N ASN A 60 20.61 15.85 0.09
CA ASN A 60 20.92 16.20 -1.31
C ASN A 60 19.83 15.75 -2.29
N TRP A 61 19.84 16.36 -3.48
CA TRP A 61 18.84 16.13 -4.51
C TRP A 61 18.83 14.69 -5.04
N ALA A 62 19.96 13.98 -5.03
CA ALA A 62 20.02 12.59 -5.50
C ALA A 62 19.25 11.65 -4.56
N ILE A 63 19.45 11.80 -3.24
CA ILE A 63 18.73 11.03 -2.22
C ILE A 63 17.23 11.34 -2.27
N PHE A 64 16.87 12.63 -2.33
CA PHE A 64 15.48 13.06 -2.45
C PHE A 64 14.79 12.47 -3.70
N THR A 65 15.46 12.55 -4.85
CA THR A 65 14.93 12.03 -6.12
C THR A 65 14.80 10.51 -6.07
N GLY A 66 15.79 9.81 -5.51
CA GLY A 66 15.71 8.36 -5.29
C GLY A 66 14.50 7.96 -4.44
N TRP A 67 14.27 8.67 -3.33
CA TRP A 67 13.09 8.47 -2.50
C TRP A 67 11.77 8.70 -3.27
N LEU A 68 11.67 9.81 -4.01
CA LEU A 68 10.48 10.10 -4.81
C LEU A 68 10.22 9.04 -5.88
N VAL A 69 11.25 8.57 -6.56
CA VAL A 69 11.12 7.50 -7.57
C VAL A 69 10.58 6.24 -6.92
N LEU A 70 11.11 5.83 -5.77
CA LEU A 70 10.63 4.64 -5.05
C LEU A 70 9.18 4.80 -4.59
N TRP A 71 8.80 5.97 -4.07
CA TRP A 71 7.43 6.27 -3.65
C TRP A 71 6.45 6.26 -4.84
N ILE A 72 6.80 6.87 -5.96
CA ILE A 72 5.95 6.92 -7.16
C ILE A 72 5.81 5.52 -7.79
N THR A 73 6.86 4.71 -7.75
CA THR A 73 6.89 3.37 -8.34
C THR A 73 5.85 2.43 -7.71
N ASP A 74 5.48 2.63 -6.43
CA ASP A 74 4.35 1.93 -5.79
C ASP A 74 3.01 2.17 -6.51
N GLY A 75 2.75 3.41 -6.94
CA GLY A 75 1.52 3.70 -7.68
C GLY A 75 1.46 2.98 -9.02
N ILE A 76 2.64 2.72 -9.62
CA ILE A 76 2.79 2.12 -10.94
C ILE A 76 2.53 0.61 -10.88
N ASP A 77 3.10 -0.14 -9.93
CA ASP A 77 2.86 -1.59 -9.84
C ASP A 77 1.37 -1.89 -9.57
N GLY A 78 0.72 -1.09 -8.73
CA GLY A 78 -0.72 -1.20 -8.46
C GLY A 78 -1.57 -0.87 -9.69
N TRP A 79 -1.16 0.09 -10.53
CA TRP A 79 -1.83 0.37 -11.80
C TRP A 79 -1.67 -0.78 -12.80
N ILE A 80 -0.46 -1.33 -12.92
CA ILE A 80 -0.18 -2.50 -13.76
C ILE A 80 -1.01 -3.70 -13.27
N ALA A 81 -1.06 -3.97 -11.97
CA ALA A 81 -1.82 -5.08 -11.38
C ALA A 81 -3.33 -4.96 -11.65
N ARG A 82 -3.89 -3.74 -11.61
CA ARG A 82 -5.31 -3.50 -11.97
C ARG A 82 -5.61 -3.75 -13.44
N ARG A 83 -4.62 -3.55 -14.32
CA ARG A 83 -4.75 -3.75 -15.76
C ARG A 83 -4.51 -5.21 -16.18
N ASP A 84 -3.44 -5.82 -15.66
CA ASP A 84 -2.95 -7.13 -16.10
C ASP A 84 -3.46 -8.29 -15.23
N GLY A 85 -3.97 -8.00 -14.03
CA GLY A 85 -4.50 -8.97 -13.07
C GLY A 85 -3.68 -9.05 -11.78
N THR A 86 -4.36 -8.99 -10.63
CA THR A 86 -3.75 -9.12 -9.30
C THR A 86 -3.36 -10.57 -9.01
N THR A 87 -2.15 -10.78 -8.48
CA THR A 87 -1.63 -12.10 -8.09
C THR A 87 -1.59 -12.23 -6.57
N ARG A 88 -1.57 -13.47 -6.05
CA ARG A 88 -1.42 -13.73 -4.61
C ARG A 88 -0.06 -13.27 -4.09
N SER A 89 0.99 -13.43 -4.90
CA SER A 89 2.34 -12.97 -4.59
C SER A 89 2.42 -11.45 -4.50
N GLY A 90 1.88 -10.71 -5.48
CA GLY A 90 1.82 -9.24 -5.42
C GLY A 90 1.02 -8.74 -4.21
N ALA A 91 -0.16 -9.34 -3.94
CA ALA A 91 -0.97 -8.97 -2.77
C ALA A 91 -0.24 -9.13 -1.41
N PHE A 92 0.82 -9.95 -1.35
CA PHE A 92 1.70 -10.08 -0.19
C PHE A 92 2.96 -9.21 -0.28
N LEU A 93 3.59 -9.16 -1.45
CA LEU A 93 4.84 -8.44 -1.68
C LEU A 93 4.66 -6.92 -1.62
N ASP A 94 3.59 -6.36 -2.20
CA ASP A 94 3.40 -4.91 -2.25
C ASP A 94 3.30 -4.31 -0.83
N PRO A 95 2.45 -4.83 0.08
CA PRO A 95 2.38 -4.32 1.45
C PRO A 95 3.64 -4.58 2.30
N LEU A 96 4.49 -5.52 1.90
CA LEU A 96 5.77 -5.79 2.55
C LEU A 96 6.82 -4.77 2.08
N ALA A 97 6.96 -4.59 0.77
CA ALA A 97 7.87 -3.64 0.16
C ALA A 97 7.59 -2.20 0.63
N ASP A 98 6.31 -1.81 0.69
CA ASP A 98 5.88 -0.51 1.22
C ASP A 98 6.37 -0.27 2.64
N LYS A 99 6.22 -1.26 3.53
CA LYS A 99 6.62 -1.12 4.93
C LYS A 99 8.12 -1.07 5.08
N ILE A 100 8.85 -1.90 4.35
CA ILE A 100 10.32 -1.89 4.37
C ILE A 100 10.83 -0.51 3.94
N LEU A 101 10.27 0.05 2.87
CA LEU A 101 10.66 1.36 2.38
C LEU A 101 10.33 2.48 3.39
N VAL A 102 9.07 2.59 3.84
CA VAL A 102 8.65 3.70 4.69
C VAL A 102 9.22 3.61 6.11
N LEU A 103 9.20 2.41 6.72
CA LEU A 103 9.75 2.23 8.06
C LEU A 103 11.27 2.28 8.04
N GLY A 104 11.90 1.72 7.01
CA GLY A 104 13.34 1.84 6.80
C GLY A 104 13.75 3.31 6.68
N GLY A 105 13.06 4.11 5.87
CA GLY A 105 13.32 5.53 5.74
C GLY A 105 13.22 6.30 7.06
N LEU A 106 12.15 6.07 7.83
CA LEU A 106 11.95 6.71 9.13
C LEU A 106 13.02 6.31 10.15
N VAL A 107 13.33 5.01 10.26
CA VAL A 107 14.34 4.49 11.20
C VAL A 107 15.73 4.98 10.83
N THR A 108 16.08 4.97 9.54
CA THR A 108 17.39 5.45 9.08
C THR A 108 17.58 6.93 9.37
N LEU A 109 16.56 7.76 9.13
CA LEU A 109 16.61 9.18 9.44
C LEU A 109 16.70 9.46 10.95
N ALA A 110 15.99 8.69 11.77
CA ALA A 110 16.11 8.77 13.22
C ALA A 110 17.52 8.36 13.71
N ALA A 111 18.07 7.29 13.14
CA ALA A 111 19.43 6.84 13.45
C ALA A 111 20.50 7.84 13.02
N ARG A 112 20.28 8.54 11.90
CA ARG A 112 21.18 9.61 11.44
C ARG A 112 21.14 10.83 12.35
N GLY A 113 19.98 11.11 12.96
CA GLY A 113 19.75 12.22 13.89
C GLY A 113 18.83 13.31 13.33
N ASP A 114 18.20 13.10 12.17
CA ASP A 114 17.30 14.10 11.55
C ASP A 114 15.87 14.05 12.11
N LEU A 115 15.50 12.94 12.75
CA LEU A 115 14.19 12.73 13.33
C LEU A 115 14.29 12.30 14.79
N ASP A 116 13.37 12.83 15.60
CA ASP A 116 13.17 12.40 16.98
C ASP A 116 12.64 10.95 17.01
N TRP A 117 13.12 10.11 17.94
CA TRP A 117 12.78 8.68 18.00
C TRP A 117 11.36 8.40 18.47
N GLU A 118 10.77 9.33 19.21
CA GLU A 118 9.42 9.24 19.78
C GLU A 118 8.35 9.05 18.70
N PRO A 119 8.20 9.96 17.71
CA PRO A 119 7.22 9.77 16.63
C PRO A 119 7.51 8.53 15.76
N VAL A 120 8.80 8.23 15.51
CA VAL A 120 9.21 7.10 14.68
C VAL A 120 8.83 5.78 15.34
N THR A 121 9.09 5.64 16.64
CA THR A 121 8.75 4.43 17.40
C THR A 121 7.23 4.20 17.44
N ILE A 122 6.44 5.27 17.63
CA ILE A 122 4.97 5.18 17.59
C ILE A 122 4.50 4.64 16.23
N ILE A 123 5.04 5.18 15.13
CA ILE A 123 4.70 4.74 13.78
C ILE A 123 5.08 3.26 13.58
N VAL A 124 6.33 2.89 13.87
CA VAL A 124 6.84 1.53 13.67
C VAL A 124 6.00 0.51 14.44
N VAL A 125 5.81 0.72 15.75
CA VAL A 125 5.04 -0.19 16.61
C VAL A 125 3.59 -0.30 16.11
N ARG A 126 2.97 0.81 15.71
CA ARG A 126 1.60 0.79 15.18
C ARG A 126 1.50 0.06 13.84
N GLU A 127 2.40 0.30 12.90
CA GLU A 127 2.38 -0.37 11.59
C GLU A 127 2.59 -1.87 11.71
N LEU A 128 3.55 -2.30 12.53
CA LEU A 128 3.79 -3.72 12.79
C LEU A 128 2.61 -4.36 13.51
N GLY A 129 2.06 -3.71 14.54
CA GLY A 129 0.91 -4.19 15.30
C GLY A 129 -0.34 -4.38 14.42
N VAL A 130 -0.68 -3.41 13.58
CA VAL A 130 -1.81 -3.52 12.64
C VAL A 130 -1.56 -4.61 11.59
N SER A 131 -0.32 -4.76 11.12
CA SER A 131 0.05 -5.79 10.16
C SER A 131 -0.12 -7.20 10.73
N LEU A 132 0.36 -7.40 11.96
CA LEU A 132 0.19 -8.65 12.69
C LEU A 132 -1.29 -8.93 12.94
N TYR A 133 -2.03 -7.93 13.42
CA TYR A 133 -3.47 -8.06 13.66
C TYR A 133 -4.23 -8.51 12.40
N ARG A 134 -3.96 -7.89 11.25
CA ARG A 134 -4.53 -8.30 9.96
C ARG A 134 -4.14 -9.73 9.57
N SER A 135 -2.90 -10.12 9.82
CA SER A 135 -2.44 -11.49 9.53
C SER A 135 -3.16 -12.52 10.40
N PHE A 136 -3.31 -12.25 11.71
CA PHE A 136 -4.01 -13.14 12.64
C PHE A 136 -5.49 -13.30 12.29
N GLU A 137 -6.21 -12.20 12.03
CA GLU A 137 -7.62 -12.27 11.64
C GLU A 137 -7.80 -12.93 10.27
N GLY A 138 -6.90 -12.68 9.32
CA GLY A 138 -6.90 -13.35 8.02
C GLY A 138 -6.75 -14.87 8.12
N ARG A 139 -5.97 -15.38 9.08
CA ARG A 139 -5.86 -16.82 9.36
C ARG A 139 -7.15 -17.43 9.91
N ARG A 140 -8.02 -16.62 10.53
CA ARG A 140 -9.35 -17.01 11.00
C ARG A 140 -10.44 -16.89 9.92
N GLY A 141 -10.06 -16.58 8.69
CA GLY A 141 -10.99 -16.34 7.58
C GLY A 141 -11.64 -14.96 7.59
N VAL A 142 -11.27 -14.08 8.52
CA VAL A 142 -11.80 -12.71 8.59
C VAL A 142 -10.93 -11.78 7.75
N SER A 143 -11.47 -11.31 6.63
CA SER A 143 -10.80 -10.30 5.80
C SER A 143 -11.08 -8.90 6.34
N LEU A 144 -10.00 -8.16 6.62
CA LEU A 144 -10.06 -6.76 7.04
C LEU A 144 -9.82 -5.85 5.82
N PRO A 145 -10.88 -5.27 5.21
CA PRO A 145 -10.74 -4.54 3.96
C PRO A 145 -9.89 -3.28 4.11
N ALA A 146 -9.23 -2.89 3.02
CA ALA A 146 -8.47 -1.64 2.95
C ALA A 146 -9.40 -0.43 3.11
N ARG A 147 -8.99 0.54 3.93
CA ARG A 147 -9.79 1.74 4.26
C ARG A 147 -9.08 2.99 3.78
N ARG A 148 -9.85 4.04 3.46
CA ARG A 148 -9.32 5.33 2.95
C ARG A 148 -8.29 5.93 3.90
N LEU A 149 -8.54 5.91 5.21
CA LEU A 149 -7.60 6.41 6.23
C LEU A 149 -6.25 5.67 6.19
N GLY A 150 -6.26 4.38 5.85
CA GLY A 150 -5.05 3.58 5.64
C GLY A 150 -4.17 4.09 4.48
N LYS A 151 -4.80 4.63 3.42
CA LYS A 151 -4.09 5.24 2.29
C LYS A 151 -3.55 6.63 2.65
N TRP A 152 -4.35 7.44 3.34
CA TRP A 152 -3.93 8.77 3.78
C TRP A 152 -2.74 8.71 4.75
N LYS A 153 -2.74 7.78 5.73
CA LYS A 153 -1.58 7.62 6.63
C LYS A 153 -0.31 7.26 5.88
N ALA A 154 -0.39 6.37 4.88
CA ALA A 154 0.78 5.91 4.14
C ALA A 154 1.39 7.07 3.37
N ASN A 155 0.55 7.80 2.62
CA ASN A 155 0.99 9.00 1.90
C ASN A 155 1.61 10.05 2.84
N ALA A 156 1.04 10.26 4.04
CA ALA A 156 1.58 11.20 5.01
C ALA A 156 2.96 10.78 5.54
N GLN A 157 3.19 9.49 5.78
CA GLN A 157 4.51 8.97 6.19
C GLN A 157 5.55 9.14 5.07
N PHE A 158 5.19 8.76 3.83
CA PHE A 158 6.07 8.96 2.68
C PHE A 158 6.41 10.44 2.45
N LEU A 159 5.42 11.32 2.59
CA LEU A 159 5.60 12.76 2.49
C LEU A 159 6.47 13.30 3.61
N ALA A 160 6.30 12.82 4.85
CA ALA A 160 7.15 13.23 5.98
C ALA A 160 8.62 12.91 5.71
N VAL A 161 8.93 11.70 5.24
CA VAL A 161 10.30 11.32 4.85
C VAL A 161 10.79 12.18 3.68
N ALA A 162 9.96 12.38 2.65
CA ALA A 162 10.33 13.22 1.51
C ALA A 162 10.66 14.66 1.93
N LEU A 163 9.89 15.23 2.85
CA LEU A 163 10.13 16.57 3.40
C LEU A 163 11.40 16.63 4.24
N VAL A 164 11.81 15.58 4.93
CA VAL A 164 13.10 15.54 5.65
C VAL A 164 14.27 15.43 4.66
N LEU A 165 14.08 14.69 3.57
CA LEU A 165 15.08 14.50 2.52
C LEU A 165 15.16 15.67 1.51
N LEU A 166 14.23 16.61 1.54
CA LEU A 166 14.19 17.74 0.62
C LEU A 166 15.23 18.80 1.05
N PRO A 167 16.24 19.15 0.22
CA PRO A 167 17.30 20.06 0.66
C PRO A 167 16.81 21.44 1.12
N PRO A 168 15.86 22.11 0.43
CA PRO A 168 15.32 23.40 0.88
C PRO A 168 14.65 23.41 2.27
N THR A 169 14.23 22.26 2.79
CA THR A 169 13.61 22.19 4.13
C THR A 169 14.62 21.95 5.24
N ALA A 170 15.93 21.83 4.93
CA ALA A 170 17.02 21.56 5.89
C ALA A 170 16.91 22.40 7.15
N ASP A 171 16.71 23.70 6.96
CA ASP A 171 16.64 24.66 8.06
C ASP A 171 15.22 24.81 8.65
N THR A 172 14.21 24.28 7.96
CA THR A 172 12.78 24.42 8.32
C THR A 172 12.31 23.26 9.20
N THR A 173 12.85 23.19 10.41
CA THR A 173 12.58 22.09 11.37
C THR A 173 11.11 21.96 11.77
N TRP A 174 10.39 23.07 11.90
CA TRP A 174 8.97 23.05 12.28
C TRP A 174 8.09 22.35 11.24
N LEU A 175 8.40 22.50 9.94
CA LEU A 175 7.64 21.86 8.85
C LEU A 175 7.86 20.35 8.85
N ARG A 176 9.11 19.91 9.02
CA ARG A 176 9.48 18.49 9.15
C ARG A 176 8.78 17.83 10.34
N ARG A 177 8.81 18.49 11.50
CA ARG A 177 8.12 18.04 12.72
C ARG A 177 6.61 17.99 12.54
N ALA A 178 6.00 19.03 11.96
CA ALA A 178 4.57 19.07 11.71
C ALA A 178 4.12 17.93 10.78
N ALA A 179 4.87 17.68 9.70
CA ALA A 179 4.60 16.57 8.78
C ALA A 179 4.70 15.21 9.49
N LEU A 180 5.74 15.00 10.31
CA LEU A 180 5.95 13.76 11.04
C LEU A 180 4.84 13.51 12.08
N TRP A 181 4.47 14.52 12.86
CA TRP A 181 3.37 14.41 13.83
C TRP A 181 2.01 14.26 13.16
N THR A 182 1.81 14.85 11.98
CA THR A 182 0.62 14.60 11.16
C THR A 182 0.57 13.12 10.71
N ALA A 183 1.70 12.55 10.30
CA ALA A 183 1.80 11.14 9.97
C ALA A 183 1.48 10.26 11.19
N VAL A 184 2.01 10.58 12.38
CA VAL A 184 1.67 9.90 13.64
C VAL A 184 0.17 9.93 13.91
N ALA A 185 -0.45 11.12 13.84
CA ALA A 185 -1.88 11.29 14.08
C ALA A 185 -2.71 10.43 13.12
N LEU A 186 -2.40 10.46 11.82
CA LEU A 186 -3.10 9.65 10.82
C LEU A 186 -2.88 8.15 11.03
N THR A 187 -1.68 7.73 11.43
CA THR A 187 -1.40 6.33 11.76
C THR A 187 -2.24 5.84 12.93
N VAL A 188 -2.33 6.64 14.00
CA VAL A 188 -3.14 6.29 15.18
C VAL A 188 -4.62 6.28 14.84
N VAL A 189 -5.14 7.33 14.18
CA VAL A 189 -6.55 7.43 13.78
C VAL A 189 -6.94 6.29 12.85
N SER A 190 -6.10 5.95 11.88
CA SER A 190 -6.35 4.83 10.97
C SER A 190 -6.38 3.48 11.69
N ALA A 191 -5.57 3.29 12.74
CA ALA A 191 -5.58 2.06 13.53
C ALA A 191 -6.86 1.92 14.36
N VAL A 192 -7.29 3.01 15.00
CA VAL A 192 -8.56 3.07 15.74
C VAL A 192 -9.75 2.81 14.80
N ASP A 193 -9.76 3.47 13.65
CA ASP A 193 -10.80 3.30 12.63
C ASP A 193 -10.89 1.82 12.19
N LEU A 194 -9.76 1.19 11.87
CA LEU A 194 -9.71 -0.24 11.53
C LEU A 194 -10.33 -1.12 12.63
N TYR A 195 -9.92 -0.90 13.88
CA TYR A 195 -10.37 -1.67 15.02
C TYR A 195 -11.88 -1.52 15.26
N TRP A 196 -12.40 -0.30 15.18
CA TRP A 196 -13.81 -0.01 15.37
C TRP A 196 -14.70 -0.56 14.26
N ALA A 197 -14.24 -0.57 13.01
CA ALA A 197 -14.98 -1.23 11.94
C ALA A 197 -15.09 -2.74 12.20
N HIS A 198 -13.97 -3.40 12.49
CA HIS A 198 -13.98 -4.84 12.75
C HIS A 198 -14.93 -5.22 13.89
N ARG A 199 -14.92 -4.47 15.02
CA ARG A 199 -15.86 -4.72 16.13
C ARG A 199 -17.33 -4.51 15.74
N ARG A 200 -17.63 -3.56 14.87
CA ARG A 200 -19.01 -3.32 14.40
C ARG A 200 -19.50 -4.45 13.50
N ASP A 201 -18.62 -4.94 12.61
CA ASP A 201 -18.95 -6.02 11.68
C ASP A 201 -19.16 -7.35 12.43
N GLY A 202 -18.34 -7.63 13.45
CA GLY A 202 -18.53 -8.80 14.32
C GLY A 202 -19.85 -8.78 15.10
N ARG A 203 -20.32 -7.61 15.54
CA ARG A 203 -21.62 -7.48 16.25
C ARG A 203 -22.83 -7.71 15.33
N ARG A 204 -22.73 -7.34 14.05
CA ARG A 204 -23.82 -7.52 13.07
C ARG A 204 -24.04 -9.00 12.72
N GLN A 205 -22.97 -9.80 12.66
CA GLN A 205 -23.08 -11.23 12.37
C GLN A 205 -23.79 -12.01 13.47
N VAL A 206 -23.57 -11.65 14.75
CA VAL A 206 -24.25 -12.27 15.89
C VAL A 206 -25.75 -11.92 15.91
N SER A 207 -26.11 -10.69 15.54
CA SER A 207 -27.51 -10.23 15.54
C SER A 207 -28.38 -10.83 14.43
N HIS A 208 -27.79 -11.40 13.36
CA HIS A 208 -28.51 -12.11 12.30
C HIS A 208 -28.57 -13.62 12.51
N ALA A 209 -27.85 -14.13 13.52
CA ALA A 209 -27.84 -15.55 13.89
C ALA A 209 -28.83 -15.89 15.03
N LEU A 210 -29.53 -14.87 15.57
CA LEU A 210 -30.61 -14.97 16.55
C LEU A 210 -31.93 -14.60 15.87
#